data_AF-A0A452YCK7-F1
#
_entry.id   AF-A0A452YCK7-F1
#
_cell.length_a   1.000
_cell.length_b   1.000
_cell.length_c   1.000
_cell.angle_alpha   90.00
_cell.angle_beta   90.00
_cell.angle_gamma   90.00
#
_symmetry.space_group_name_H-M   'P 1'
#
loop_
_entity.id
_entity.type
_entity.pdbx_description
1 polymer ?
#
loop_
_entity_poly.entity_id
_entity_poly.type
_entity_poly.pdbx_seq_one_letter_code
_entity_poly.pdbx_strand_id
1 'polypeptide(L)'
;MNADPSNCLVIEDSVPGVTAGKAAGMHVIAVPSVPKRTDEFSSADEIINSLLDLRPEKWGLPPFNDWIEGTLPIDPWFIGGPVIKGFGRGSKVLGIPTANLAAENFSDILSDHTSGVYFGWAGLSKRGIYKMVMSIGWNPYFDNTEKTIEPWLLHGFDEDFYGEELRLVIVGYIRPEANFPSLESLIERIHEDGRIAENALDLPEYAKYKESPYLRNPLQEGAATGGNEAEQEFI
;
A
#
# COMPACT_ATOMS: atom_id res chain seq x y z
N MET A 1 -32.58 17.39 16.16
CA MET A 1 -32.63 15.96 15.79
C MET A 1 -32.87 15.19 17.07
N ASN A 2 -33.86 14.28 17.10
CA ASN A 2 -34.25 13.51 18.29
C ASN A 2 -33.80 12.05 18.15
N ALA A 3 -32.56 11.85 17.70
CA ALA A 3 -31.98 10.52 17.51
C ALA A 3 -31.57 9.95 18.87
N ASP A 4 -31.90 8.69 19.12
CA ASP A 4 -31.40 7.95 20.27
C ASP A 4 -29.89 7.76 20.10
N PRO A 5 -29.04 8.19 21.06
CA PRO A 5 -27.59 8.04 20.97
C PRO A 5 -27.13 6.61 20.68
N SER A 6 -27.86 5.59 21.15
CA SER A 6 -27.52 4.18 20.88
C SER A 6 -27.61 3.79 19.40
N ASN A 7 -28.29 4.60 18.58
CA ASN A 7 -28.36 4.44 17.12
C ASN A 7 -27.37 5.37 16.39
N CYS A 8 -26.49 6.06 17.11
CA CYS A 8 -25.48 6.94 16.52
C CYS A 8 -24.11 6.24 16.53
N LEU A 9 -23.42 6.34 15.40
CA LEU A 9 -22.01 6.01 15.26
C LEU A 9 -21.21 7.32 15.23
N VAL A 10 -20.20 7.44 16.08
CA VAL A 10 -19.24 8.54 16.04
C VAL A 10 -17.84 8.02 15.77
N ILE A 11 -17.05 8.83 15.07
CA ILE A 11 -15.66 8.55 14.75
C ILE A 11 -14.84 9.60 15.47
N GLU A 12 -13.90 9.17 16.31
CA GLU A 12 -13.15 10.04 17.21
C GLU A 12 -11.65 9.75 17.11
N ASP A 13 -10.84 10.80 17.06
CA ASP A 13 -9.38 10.71 16.98
C ASP A 13 -8.68 10.95 18.32
N SER A 14 -9.45 11.29 19.36
CA SER A 14 -8.93 11.67 20.68
C SER A 14 -9.67 10.96 21.82
N VAL A 15 -8.95 10.67 22.90
CA VAL A 15 -9.51 10.03 24.11
C VAL A 15 -10.67 10.83 24.72
N PRO A 16 -10.63 12.18 24.82
CA PRO A 16 -11.77 12.96 25.29
C PRO A 16 -13.02 12.77 24.40
N GLY A 17 -12.86 12.75 23.09
CA GLY A 17 -13.94 12.52 22.13
C GLY A 17 -14.56 11.13 22.31
N VAL A 18 -13.73 10.09 22.37
CA VAL A 18 -14.18 8.72 22.65
C VAL A 18 -14.96 8.65 23.97
N THR A 19 -14.41 9.24 25.03
CA THR A 19 -15.03 9.24 26.36
C THR A 19 -16.40 9.93 26.33
N ALA A 20 -16.50 11.06 25.63
CA ALA A 20 -17.76 11.79 25.48
C ALA A 20 -18.81 10.98 24.70
N GLY A 21 -18.43 10.37 23.57
CA GLY A 21 -19.32 9.53 22.78
C GLY A 21 -19.85 8.33 23.56
N LYS A 22 -18.95 7.62 24.27
CA LYS A 22 -19.35 6.50 25.14
C LYS A 22 -20.26 6.95 26.29
N ALA A 23 -19.95 8.08 26.93
CA ALA A 23 -20.78 8.63 28.01
C ALA A 23 -22.18 9.06 27.54
N ALA A 24 -22.31 9.46 26.28
CA ALA A 24 -23.60 9.77 25.65
C ALA A 24 -24.39 8.50 25.25
N GLY A 25 -23.79 7.31 25.32
CA GLY A 25 -24.42 6.05 24.92
C GLY A 25 -24.31 5.72 23.44
N MET A 26 -23.36 6.34 22.72
CA MET A 26 -23.13 6.10 21.29
C MET A 26 -22.21 4.91 21.02
N HIS A 27 -22.26 4.40 19.79
CA HIS A 27 -21.20 3.58 19.22
C HIS A 27 -20.04 4.47 18.80
N VAL A 28 -18.81 4.10 19.17
CA VAL A 28 -17.61 4.90 18.94
C VAL A 28 -16.55 4.07 18.24
N ILE A 29 -16.09 4.57 17.10
CA ILE A 29 -14.88 4.10 16.42
C ILE A 29 -13.75 5.07 16.71
N ALA A 30 -12.64 4.57 17.23
CA ALA A 30 -11.43 5.33 17.42
C ALA A 30 -10.54 5.28 16.19
N VAL A 31 -10.03 6.43 15.75
CA VAL A 31 -9.01 6.58 14.70
C VAL A 31 -7.83 7.37 15.24
N PRO A 32 -6.93 6.76 16.03
CA PRO A 32 -5.87 7.50 16.73
C PRO A 32 -4.96 8.23 15.74
N SER A 33 -4.75 9.54 15.93
CA SER A 33 -3.86 10.34 15.07
C SER A 33 -2.39 9.91 15.18
N VAL A 34 -2.03 9.28 16.31
CA VAL A 34 -0.69 8.72 16.55
C VAL A 34 -0.80 7.19 16.54
N PRO A 35 -0.17 6.51 15.56
CA PRO A 35 -0.10 5.06 15.52
C PRO A 35 0.43 4.51 16.86
N LYS A 36 -0.12 3.37 17.30
CA LYS A 36 0.36 2.58 18.47
C LYS A 36 0.04 3.11 19.86
N ARG A 37 -0.76 4.17 20.00
CA ARG A 37 -1.42 4.53 21.28
C ARG A 37 -2.80 3.88 21.43
N THR A 38 -3.03 2.75 20.75
CA THR A 38 -4.33 2.07 20.69
C THR A 38 -4.87 1.67 22.06
N ASP A 39 -3.99 1.35 23.01
CA ASP A 39 -4.39 0.97 24.38
C ASP A 39 -5.16 2.09 25.11
N GLU A 40 -4.90 3.35 24.76
CA GLU A 40 -5.59 4.51 25.34
C GLU A 40 -7.03 4.65 24.86
N PHE A 41 -7.35 4.00 23.74
CA PHE A 41 -8.67 4.02 23.11
C PHE A 41 -9.49 2.76 23.43
N SER A 42 -9.07 1.99 24.43
CA SER A 42 -9.69 0.71 24.82
C SER A 42 -11.17 0.77 25.22
N SER A 43 -11.72 1.97 25.44
CA SER A 43 -13.15 2.19 25.69
C SER A 43 -14.00 2.33 24.42
N ALA A 44 -13.38 2.53 23.26
CA ALA A 44 -14.06 2.54 21.96
C ALA A 44 -14.59 1.14 21.60
N ASP A 45 -15.63 1.10 20.77
CA ASP A 45 -16.22 -0.17 20.33
C ASP A 45 -15.38 -0.83 19.21
N GLU A 46 -14.65 -0.03 18.43
CA GLU A 46 -13.65 -0.48 17.46
C GLU A 46 -12.51 0.54 17.38
N ILE A 47 -11.29 0.08 17.15
CA ILE A 47 -10.11 0.92 16.92
C ILE A 47 -9.58 0.57 15.54
N ILE A 48 -9.49 1.57 14.66
CA ILE A 48 -8.95 1.43 13.31
C ILE A 48 -7.76 2.37 13.12
N ASN A 49 -6.86 2.04 12.19
CA ASN A 49 -5.66 2.85 11.94
C ASN A 49 -5.93 4.01 10.98
N SER A 50 -6.93 3.86 10.12
CA SER A 50 -7.31 4.86 9.13
C SER A 50 -8.79 4.73 8.75
N LEU A 51 -9.37 5.81 8.25
CA LEU A 51 -10.72 5.79 7.68
C LEU A 51 -10.84 4.86 6.46
N LEU A 52 -9.73 4.49 5.81
CA LEU A 52 -9.73 3.46 4.74
C LEU A 52 -10.17 2.08 5.27
N ASP A 53 -10.03 1.86 6.57
CA ASP A 53 -10.38 0.60 7.25
C ASP A 53 -11.85 0.57 7.68
N LEU A 54 -12.54 1.72 7.61
CA LEU A 54 -13.92 1.81 8.04
C LEU A 54 -14.81 0.91 7.18
N ARG A 55 -15.65 0.12 7.86
CA ARG A 55 -16.67 -0.75 7.26
C ARG A 55 -18.03 -0.37 7.84
N PRO A 56 -18.75 0.59 7.22
CA PRO A 56 -20.02 1.10 7.74
C PRO A 56 -21.06 0.00 8.00
N GLU A 57 -21.03 -1.08 7.21
CA GLU A 57 -21.93 -2.21 7.31
C GLU A 57 -21.84 -2.99 8.63
N LYS A 58 -20.68 -2.95 9.33
CA LYS A 58 -20.55 -3.52 10.69
C LYS A 58 -21.47 -2.82 11.71
N TRP A 59 -21.86 -1.59 11.39
CA TRP A 59 -22.63 -0.70 12.24
C TRP A 59 -24.06 -0.48 11.70
N GLY A 60 -24.50 -1.32 10.76
CA GLY A 60 -25.83 -1.21 10.15
C GLY A 60 -26.00 -0.05 9.17
N LEU A 61 -24.90 0.59 8.76
CA LEU A 61 -24.91 1.64 7.74
C LEU A 61 -24.72 1.02 6.33
N PRO A 62 -25.16 1.70 5.25
CA PRO A 62 -24.87 1.26 3.89
C PRO A 62 -23.36 1.20 3.63
N PRO A 63 -22.85 0.18 2.90
CA PRO A 63 -21.44 0.13 2.52
C PRO A 63 -21.08 1.31 1.61
N PHE A 64 -19.80 1.63 1.54
CA PHE A 64 -19.32 2.56 0.51
C PHE A 64 -19.44 1.93 -0.88
N ASN A 65 -19.73 2.75 -1.89
CA ASN A 65 -19.90 2.31 -3.29
C ASN A 65 -18.64 2.52 -4.14
N ASP A 66 -17.54 2.94 -3.53
CA ASP A 66 -16.26 3.23 -4.16
C ASP A 66 -15.32 2.01 -4.20
N TRP A 67 -15.62 0.95 -3.45
CA TRP A 67 -14.88 -0.31 -3.53
C TRP A 67 -15.19 -1.05 -4.83
N ILE A 68 -14.14 -1.50 -5.51
CA ILE A 68 -14.19 -2.24 -6.78
C ILE A 68 -13.47 -3.57 -6.57
N GLU A 69 -14.20 -4.69 -6.66
CA GLU A 69 -13.62 -6.05 -6.62
C GLU A 69 -12.63 -6.27 -5.45
N GLY A 70 -12.97 -5.78 -4.25
CA GLY A 70 -12.12 -5.92 -3.05
C GLY A 70 -10.98 -4.91 -2.94
N THR A 71 -10.98 -3.86 -3.77
CA THR A 71 -10.00 -2.77 -3.73
C THR A 71 -10.68 -1.41 -3.62
N LEU A 72 -9.98 -0.43 -3.06
CA LEU A 72 -10.40 0.96 -2.99
C LEU A 72 -9.48 1.79 -3.89
N PRO A 73 -9.99 2.42 -4.97
CA PRO A 73 -9.22 3.41 -5.72
C PRO A 73 -8.76 4.55 -4.82
N ILE A 74 -7.52 5.01 -5.01
CA ILE A 74 -6.97 6.18 -4.33
C ILE A 74 -6.36 7.14 -5.36
N ASP A 75 -6.10 8.38 -4.94
CA ASP A 75 -5.28 9.28 -5.74
C ASP A 75 -3.89 8.67 -5.93
N PRO A 76 -3.42 8.53 -7.19
CA PRO A 76 -2.20 7.82 -7.47
C PRO A 76 -1.00 8.58 -6.91
N TRP A 77 -0.08 7.85 -6.29
CA TRP A 77 1.15 8.39 -5.76
C TRP A 77 2.35 7.54 -6.16
N PHE A 78 3.53 8.12 -6.03
CA PHE A 78 4.74 7.66 -6.68
C PHE A 78 5.89 7.58 -5.71
N ILE A 79 6.65 6.49 -5.80
CA ILE A 79 7.85 6.28 -4.99
C ILE A 79 8.80 5.36 -5.75
N GLY A 80 10.10 5.49 -5.54
CA GLY A 80 11.06 4.67 -6.27
C GLY A 80 12.49 4.89 -5.80
N GLY A 81 13.38 4.01 -6.23
CA GLY A 81 14.79 4.07 -5.90
C GLY A 81 15.46 2.71 -6.11
N PRO A 82 16.73 2.58 -5.71
CA PRO A 82 17.46 1.33 -5.84
C PRO A 82 16.86 0.28 -4.90
N VAL A 83 16.66 -0.93 -5.41
CA VAL A 83 16.23 -2.07 -4.59
C VAL A 83 17.32 -2.45 -3.60
N ILE A 84 17.02 -2.39 -2.31
CA ILE A 84 17.95 -2.77 -1.23
C ILE A 84 17.64 -4.17 -0.71
N LYS A 85 18.63 -4.77 -0.05
CA LYS A 85 18.43 -6.02 0.69
C LYS A 85 17.60 -5.74 1.95
N GLY A 86 16.46 -6.41 2.07
CA GLY A 86 15.69 -6.41 3.32
C GLY A 86 16.31 -7.28 4.40
N PHE A 87 15.59 -7.44 5.51
CA PHE A 87 16.05 -8.18 6.70
C PHE A 87 16.06 -9.72 6.56
N GLY A 88 15.87 -10.26 5.35
CA GLY A 88 15.99 -11.69 5.08
C GLY A 88 14.99 -12.59 5.84
N ARG A 89 13.80 -12.08 6.17
CA ARG A 89 12.77 -12.77 6.99
C ARG A 89 12.06 -13.94 6.29
N GLY A 90 12.70 -14.60 5.33
CA GLY A 90 12.18 -15.81 4.69
C GLY A 90 11.18 -15.59 3.56
N SER A 91 10.90 -14.36 3.15
CA SER A 91 9.90 -14.04 2.10
C SER A 91 10.10 -14.84 0.80
N LYS A 92 11.35 -15.04 0.37
CA LYS A 92 11.69 -15.96 -0.74
C LYS A 92 11.37 -17.42 -0.49
N VAL A 93 11.59 -17.92 0.72
CA VAL A 93 11.26 -19.31 1.12
C VAL A 93 9.74 -19.51 1.12
N LEU A 94 8.98 -18.44 1.36
CA LEU A 94 7.53 -18.40 1.31
C LEU A 94 6.98 -18.17 -0.10
N GLY A 95 7.83 -18.08 -1.14
CA GLY A 95 7.42 -17.84 -2.52
C GLY A 95 6.99 -16.40 -2.83
N ILE A 96 7.29 -15.44 -1.93
CA ILE A 96 6.86 -14.04 -2.00
C ILE A 96 8.11 -13.15 -1.97
N PRO A 97 8.92 -13.08 -3.05
CA PRO A 97 10.12 -12.26 -3.07
C PRO A 97 9.74 -10.77 -3.04
N THR A 98 9.94 -10.11 -1.89
CA THR A 98 9.74 -8.66 -1.75
C THR A 98 11.01 -7.88 -2.06
N ALA A 99 10.88 -6.86 -2.90
CA ALA A 99 11.88 -5.80 -3.03
C ALA A 99 11.70 -4.82 -1.87
N ASN A 100 12.79 -4.28 -1.34
CA ASN A 100 12.75 -3.26 -0.30
C ASN A 100 13.27 -1.96 -0.89
N LEU A 101 12.67 -0.83 -0.52
CA LEU A 101 13.16 0.51 -0.85
C LEU A 101 13.62 1.22 0.44
N ALA A 102 14.63 2.06 0.32
CA ALA A 102 15.18 2.88 1.40
C ALA A 102 14.15 3.94 1.84
N ALA A 103 13.72 3.91 3.11
CA ALA A 103 12.67 4.78 3.62
C ALA A 103 13.15 6.20 3.89
N GLU A 104 14.47 6.41 4.05
CA GLU A 104 15.05 7.68 4.51
C GLU A 104 14.76 8.84 3.55
N ASN A 105 14.53 8.56 2.27
CA ASN A 105 14.24 9.56 1.25
C ASN A 105 12.74 9.86 1.08
N PHE A 106 11.87 9.13 1.79
CA PHE A 106 10.42 9.16 1.58
C PHE A 106 9.62 9.31 2.87
N SER A 107 10.25 9.73 3.98
CA SER A 107 9.59 9.88 5.28
C SER A 107 8.31 10.71 5.20
N ASP A 108 8.35 11.84 4.48
CA ASP A 108 7.23 12.76 4.36
C ASP A 108 6.08 12.11 3.59
N ILE A 109 6.36 11.56 2.40
CA ILE A 109 5.37 10.85 1.59
C ILE A 109 4.78 9.66 2.36
N LEU A 110 5.60 8.86 3.03
CA LEU A 110 5.14 7.72 3.79
C LEU A 110 4.33 8.12 5.02
N SER A 111 4.61 9.29 5.63
CA SER A 111 3.84 9.77 6.78
C SER A 111 2.37 10.05 6.42
N ASP A 112 2.11 10.53 5.19
CA ASP A 112 0.76 10.82 4.68
C ASP A 112 -0.07 9.56 4.35
N HIS A 113 0.56 8.38 4.22
CA HIS A 113 -0.10 7.15 3.80
C HIS A 113 -0.23 6.16 4.96
N THR A 114 -1.43 5.71 5.29
CA THR A 114 -1.63 4.73 6.37
C THR A 114 -0.85 3.42 6.11
N SER A 115 -0.51 2.71 7.19
CA SER A 115 -0.02 1.34 7.06
C SER A 115 -1.11 0.42 6.52
N GLY A 116 -0.70 -0.58 5.74
CA GLY A 116 -1.60 -1.56 5.13
C GLY A 116 -1.07 -2.10 3.81
N VAL A 117 -1.95 -2.75 3.06
CA VAL A 117 -1.64 -3.38 1.77
C VAL A 117 -2.21 -2.56 0.64
N TYR A 118 -1.34 -2.19 -0.28
CA TYR A 118 -1.59 -1.39 -1.46
C TYR A 118 -1.24 -2.18 -2.72
N PHE A 119 -1.64 -1.67 -3.89
CA PHE A 119 -1.28 -2.28 -5.16
C PHE A 119 -1.09 -1.25 -6.26
N GLY A 120 -0.48 -1.69 -7.35
CA GLY A 120 -0.23 -0.84 -8.50
C GLY A 120 0.77 -1.42 -9.49
N TRP A 121 1.55 -0.53 -10.09
CA TRP A 121 2.50 -0.88 -11.13
C TRP A 121 3.93 -0.62 -10.67
N ALA A 122 4.84 -1.50 -11.07
CA ALA A 122 6.26 -1.44 -10.78
C ALA A 122 7.07 -1.43 -12.07
N GLY A 123 7.84 -0.38 -12.29
CA GLY A 123 8.81 -0.27 -13.38
C GLY A 123 10.21 -0.62 -12.90
N LEU A 124 10.79 -1.67 -13.48
CA LEU A 124 12.18 -2.06 -13.28
C LEU A 124 13.01 -1.61 -14.49
N SER A 125 14.02 -0.80 -14.22
CA SER A 125 14.80 -0.10 -15.26
C SER A 125 15.43 -0.99 -16.32
N LYS A 126 15.69 -2.28 -16.05
CA LYS A 126 16.30 -3.23 -17.00
C LYS A 126 15.33 -4.34 -17.42
N ARG A 127 14.16 -4.46 -16.78
CA ARG A 127 13.28 -5.63 -16.91
C ARG A 127 11.87 -5.30 -17.38
N GLY A 128 11.42 -4.05 -17.29
CA GLY A 128 10.10 -3.61 -17.76
C GLY A 128 9.09 -3.36 -16.63
N ILE A 129 7.80 -3.38 -16.98
CA ILE A 129 6.70 -2.97 -16.10
C ILE A 129 5.91 -4.20 -15.66
N TYR A 130 5.67 -4.30 -14.36
CA TYR A 130 5.01 -5.43 -13.69
C TYR A 130 3.86 -4.95 -12.81
N LYS A 131 2.86 -5.81 -12.61
CA LYS A 131 1.88 -5.65 -11.54
C LYS A 131 2.57 -5.86 -10.20
N MET A 132 2.14 -5.15 -9.16
CA MET A 132 2.68 -5.34 -7.82
C MET A 132 1.59 -5.22 -6.76
N VAL A 133 1.85 -5.90 -5.63
CA VAL A 133 1.22 -5.65 -4.34
C VAL A 133 2.30 -5.15 -3.38
N MET A 134 1.98 -4.25 -2.47
CA MET A 134 2.95 -3.61 -1.59
C MET A 134 2.43 -3.51 -0.17
N SER A 135 3.25 -3.93 0.79
CA SER A 135 2.99 -3.66 2.20
C SER A 135 3.66 -2.34 2.60
N ILE A 136 2.91 -1.49 3.30
CA ILE A 136 3.44 -0.35 4.07
C ILE A 136 3.28 -0.70 5.55
N GLY A 137 4.39 -0.78 6.28
CA GLY A 137 4.40 -1.15 7.69
C GLY A 137 5.35 -0.27 8.49
N TRP A 138 5.53 -0.57 9.78
CA TRP A 138 6.48 0.12 10.66
C TRP A 138 7.71 -0.74 10.94
N ASN A 139 8.89 -0.12 10.97
CA ASN A 139 10.12 -0.82 11.31
C ASN A 139 10.28 -1.02 12.83
N PRO A 140 10.20 -2.26 13.37
CA PRO A 140 10.34 -2.50 14.79
C PRO A 140 11.75 -2.25 15.34
N TYR A 141 12.79 -2.18 14.48
CA TYR A 141 14.17 -1.95 14.91
C TYR A 141 14.53 -0.48 15.10
N PHE A 142 13.69 0.44 14.61
CA PHE A 142 13.89 1.88 14.72
C PHE A 142 12.81 2.48 15.61
N ASP A 143 12.50 1.84 16.74
CA ASP A 143 11.43 2.24 17.66
C ASP A 143 10.07 2.51 16.99
N ASN A 144 9.86 1.95 15.79
CA ASN A 144 8.73 2.25 14.92
C ASN A 144 8.55 3.74 14.59
N THR A 145 9.64 4.48 14.41
CA THR A 145 9.59 5.87 13.93
C THR A 145 9.60 5.96 12.41
N GLU A 146 10.01 4.90 11.71
CA GLU A 146 10.11 4.85 10.26
C GLU A 146 9.21 3.77 9.66
N LYS A 147 8.52 4.12 8.57
CA LYS A 147 7.75 3.16 7.79
C LYS A 147 8.63 2.39 6.82
N THR A 148 8.31 1.13 6.59
CA THR A 148 8.91 0.29 5.56
C THR A 148 7.95 0.11 4.40
N ILE A 149 8.52 -0.08 3.21
CA ILE A 149 7.79 -0.40 1.97
C ILE A 149 8.36 -1.66 1.35
N GLU A 150 7.50 -2.65 1.20
CA GLU A 150 7.84 -3.99 0.75
C GLU A 150 6.98 -4.39 -0.45
N PRO A 151 7.27 -3.88 -1.65
CA PRO A 151 6.64 -4.33 -2.89
C PRO A 151 7.01 -5.79 -3.22
N TRP A 152 5.98 -6.60 -3.48
CA TRP A 152 6.08 -7.88 -4.17
C TRP A 152 5.61 -7.68 -5.62
N LEU A 153 6.55 -7.79 -6.55
CA LEU A 153 6.21 -7.81 -7.98
C LEU A 153 5.60 -9.17 -8.30
N LEU A 154 4.42 -9.17 -8.91
CA LEU A 154 3.65 -10.37 -9.25
C LEU A 154 4.23 -11.05 -10.49
N HIS A 155 5.50 -11.45 -10.38
CA HIS A 155 6.29 -12.07 -11.43
C HIS A 155 7.38 -12.95 -10.83
N GLY A 156 7.65 -14.09 -11.46
CA GLY A 156 8.76 -14.96 -11.11
C GLY A 156 10.04 -14.48 -11.79
N PHE A 157 11.02 -14.04 -11.00
CA PHE A 157 12.35 -13.70 -11.51
C PHE A 157 13.34 -14.84 -11.24
N ASP A 158 14.15 -15.18 -12.23
CA ASP A 158 15.22 -16.17 -12.09
C ASP A 158 16.42 -15.64 -11.27
N GLU A 159 16.59 -14.31 -11.24
CA GLU A 159 17.71 -13.62 -10.59
C GLU A 159 17.23 -12.46 -9.72
N ASP A 160 18.00 -12.18 -8.68
CA ASP A 160 17.82 -10.97 -7.88
C ASP A 160 18.13 -9.70 -8.68
N PHE A 161 17.45 -8.62 -8.32
CA PHE A 161 17.60 -7.30 -8.94
C PHE A 161 17.98 -6.22 -7.92
N TYR A 162 18.78 -6.58 -6.91
CA TYR A 162 19.33 -5.60 -5.97
C TYR A 162 20.16 -4.52 -6.69
N GLY A 163 20.00 -3.28 -6.25
CA GLY A 163 20.59 -2.09 -6.85
C GLY A 163 19.97 -1.68 -8.18
N GLU A 164 19.02 -2.45 -8.73
CA GLU A 164 18.24 -2.00 -9.88
C GLU A 164 17.27 -0.91 -9.45
N GLU A 165 17.10 0.10 -10.30
CA GLU A 165 16.14 1.18 -10.06
C GLU A 165 14.71 0.65 -10.24
N LEU A 166 13.93 0.73 -9.17
CA LEU A 166 12.52 0.36 -9.09
C LEU A 166 11.66 1.61 -8.93
N ARG A 167 10.60 1.73 -9.72
CA ARG A 167 9.65 2.85 -9.68
C ARG A 167 8.24 2.33 -9.51
N LEU A 168 7.51 2.85 -8.53
CA LEU A 168 6.19 2.38 -8.17
C LEU A 168 5.16 3.47 -8.45
N VAL A 169 4.06 3.07 -9.07
CA VAL A 169 2.83 3.85 -9.18
C VAL A 169 1.77 3.12 -8.36
N ILE A 170 1.41 3.68 -7.22
CA ILE A 170 0.40 3.11 -6.33
C ILE A 170 -0.95 3.68 -6.74
N VAL A 171 -1.95 2.83 -6.91
CA VAL A 171 -3.26 3.22 -7.50
C VAL A 171 -4.46 2.82 -6.66
N GLY A 172 -4.25 2.01 -5.62
CA GLY A 172 -5.33 1.59 -4.75
C GLY A 172 -4.87 0.90 -3.48
N TYR A 173 -5.84 0.73 -2.59
CA TYR A 173 -5.72 0.09 -1.28
C TYR A 173 -6.50 -1.22 -1.26
N ILE A 174 -5.99 -2.23 -0.55
CA ILE A 174 -6.64 -3.54 -0.38
C ILE A 174 -7.18 -3.68 1.04
N ARG A 175 -6.31 -3.55 2.06
CA ARG A 175 -6.68 -3.83 3.45
C ARG A 175 -5.68 -3.27 4.48
N PRO A 176 -6.09 -3.16 5.75
CA PRO A 176 -5.15 -2.85 6.83
C PRO A 176 -4.16 -3.98 7.10
N GLU A 177 -3.13 -3.65 7.89
CA GLU A 177 -2.30 -4.65 8.56
C GLU A 177 -3.18 -5.55 9.45
N ALA A 178 -2.84 -6.83 9.53
CA ALA A 178 -3.59 -7.80 10.30
C ALA A 178 -2.64 -8.72 11.06
N ASN A 179 -3.07 -9.16 12.24
CA ASN A 179 -2.41 -10.21 12.99
C ASN A 179 -2.90 -11.57 12.51
N PHE A 180 -1.98 -12.52 12.33
CA PHE A 180 -2.28 -13.86 11.84
C PHE A 180 -2.01 -14.91 12.91
N PRO A 181 -2.94 -15.85 13.14
CA PRO A 181 -2.76 -16.89 14.15
C PRO A 181 -1.68 -17.92 13.78
N SER A 182 -1.36 -18.07 12.48
CA SER A 182 -0.28 -18.94 12.00
C SER A 182 0.44 -18.37 10.79
N LEU A 183 1.63 -18.89 10.51
CA LEU A 183 2.38 -18.58 9.30
C LEU A 183 1.61 -18.97 8.03
N GLU A 184 0.88 -20.09 8.02
CA GLU A 184 0.07 -20.47 6.84
C GLU A 184 -1.01 -19.44 6.57
N SER A 185 -1.74 -19.00 7.60
CA SER A 185 -2.80 -17.98 7.43
C SER A 185 -2.25 -16.63 6.93
N LEU A 186 -1.01 -16.29 7.28
CA LEU A 186 -0.31 -15.13 6.73
C LEU A 186 0.01 -15.33 5.24
N ILE A 187 0.59 -16.48 4.87
CA ILE A 187 0.94 -16.81 3.48
C ILE A 187 -0.31 -16.81 2.59
N GLU A 188 -1.36 -17.51 3.02
CA GLU A 188 -2.64 -17.57 2.31
C GLU A 188 -3.19 -16.17 2.06
N ARG A 189 -3.13 -15.30 3.08
CA ARG A 189 -3.60 -13.93 2.94
C ARG A 189 -2.76 -13.12 1.95
N ILE A 190 -1.43 -13.25 1.98
CA ILE A 190 -0.56 -12.55 1.03
C ILE A 190 -0.84 -12.99 -0.41
N HIS A 191 -1.04 -14.30 -0.65
CA HIS A 191 -1.41 -14.79 -1.98
C HIS A 191 -2.78 -14.28 -2.43
N GLU A 192 -3.74 -14.18 -1.52
CA GLU A 192 -5.04 -13.59 -1.84
C GLU A 192 -4.92 -12.10 -2.18
N ASP A 193 -4.12 -11.33 -1.42
CA ASP A 193 -3.86 -9.93 -1.74
C ASP A 193 -3.19 -9.79 -3.13
N GLY A 194 -2.28 -10.70 -3.49
CA GLY A 194 -1.69 -10.78 -4.83
C GLY A 194 -2.71 -11.08 -5.92
N ARG A 195 -3.64 -12.02 -5.70
CA ARG A 195 -4.73 -12.33 -6.64
C ARG A 195 -5.69 -11.15 -6.82
N ILE A 196 -6.04 -10.47 -5.72
CA ILE A 196 -6.88 -9.27 -5.77
C ILE A 196 -6.20 -8.19 -6.62
N ALA A 197 -4.93 -7.88 -6.34
CA ALA A 197 -4.16 -6.92 -7.12
C ALA A 197 -4.05 -7.32 -8.60
N GLU A 198 -3.79 -8.59 -8.88
CA GLU A 198 -3.66 -9.08 -10.25
C GLU A 198 -4.93 -8.87 -11.06
N ASN A 199 -6.08 -9.24 -10.52
CA ASN A 199 -7.38 -9.06 -11.17
C ASN A 199 -7.76 -7.58 -11.29
N ALA A 200 -7.57 -6.80 -10.22
CA ALA A 200 -7.91 -5.38 -10.20
C ALA A 200 -7.11 -4.61 -11.26
N LEU A 201 -5.80 -4.88 -11.40
CA LEU A 201 -4.95 -4.14 -12.34
C LEU A 201 -5.31 -4.34 -13.82
N ASP A 202 -6.17 -5.30 -14.16
CA ASP A 202 -6.72 -5.45 -15.52
C ASP A 202 -7.97 -4.60 -15.77
N LEU A 203 -8.59 -4.06 -14.72
CA LEU A 203 -9.74 -3.15 -14.85
C LEU A 203 -9.29 -1.80 -15.43
N PRO A 204 -10.10 -1.16 -16.31
CA PRO A 204 -9.74 0.11 -16.94
C PRO A 204 -9.34 1.22 -15.96
N GLU A 205 -9.95 1.24 -14.78
CA GLU A 205 -9.66 2.23 -13.72
C GLU A 205 -8.19 2.19 -13.28
N TYR A 206 -7.58 1.00 -13.26
CA TYR A 206 -6.22 0.79 -12.78
C TYR A 206 -5.22 0.53 -13.93
N ALA A 207 -5.67 -0.11 -15.00
CA ALA A 207 -4.84 -0.49 -16.15
C ALA A 207 -4.22 0.72 -16.86
N LYS A 208 -4.92 1.86 -16.89
CA LYS A 208 -4.43 3.11 -17.49
C LYS A 208 -3.09 3.57 -16.91
N TYR A 209 -2.80 3.25 -15.65
CA TYR A 209 -1.57 3.67 -14.97
C TYR A 209 -0.33 2.87 -15.38
N LYS A 210 -0.48 1.73 -16.07
CA LYS A 210 0.64 1.00 -16.68
C LYS A 210 1.44 1.87 -17.66
N GLU A 211 0.75 2.81 -18.30
CA GLU A 211 1.33 3.73 -19.28
C GLU A 211 1.97 4.97 -18.63
N SER A 212 1.98 5.06 -17.29
CA SER A 212 2.59 6.17 -16.56
C SER A 212 4.05 6.37 -16.99
N PRO A 213 4.45 7.59 -17.42
CA PRO A 213 5.84 7.89 -17.74
C PRO A 213 6.79 7.67 -16.56
N TYR A 214 6.28 7.77 -15.32
CA TYR A 214 7.08 7.52 -14.12
C TYR A 214 7.64 6.09 -14.05
N LEU A 215 6.94 5.10 -14.63
CA LEU A 215 7.39 3.71 -14.65
C LEU A 215 8.55 3.47 -15.62
N ARG A 216 8.79 4.40 -16.55
CA ARG A 216 9.83 4.29 -17.57
C ARG A 216 11.11 4.95 -17.09
N ASN A 217 12.24 4.36 -17.48
CA ASN A 217 13.55 4.94 -17.23
C ASN A 217 13.82 6.02 -18.30
N PRO A 218 14.09 7.29 -17.92
CA PRO A 218 14.47 8.32 -18.89
C PRO A 218 15.72 7.94 -19.72
N LEU A 219 16.60 7.11 -19.17
CA LEU A 219 17.84 6.69 -19.85
C LEU A 219 17.61 5.71 -21.01
N GLN A 220 16.44 5.04 -21.10
CA GLN A 220 16.13 4.15 -22.22
C GLN A 220 15.47 4.87 -23.40
N GLU A 221 14.81 6.01 -23.19
CA GLU A 221 14.14 6.75 -24.26
C GLU A 221 15.13 7.42 -25.22
N GLY A 222 16.37 7.72 -24.78
CA GLY A 222 17.43 8.29 -25.61
C GLY A 222 18.20 7.29 -26.48
N ALA A 223 18.06 5.99 -26.27
CA ALA A 223 18.79 4.97 -27.03
C ALA A 223 18.06 4.51 -28.31
N ALA A 224 16.78 4.83 -28.47
CA ALA A 224 15.95 4.36 -29.57
C ALA A 224 15.99 5.25 -30.85
N THR A 225 16.69 6.38 -30.83
CA THR A 225 16.70 7.34 -31.97
C THR A 225 18.09 7.66 -32.54
N GLY A 226 19.13 6.90 -32.21
CA GLY A 226 20.53 7.24 -32.53
C GLY A 226 21.23 6.46 -33.65
N GLY A 227 20.51 5.87 -34.62
CA GLY A 227 21.14 5.00 -35.62
C GLY A 227 20.61 5.16 -37.05
N ASN A 228 21.13 6.16 -37.77
CA ASN A 228 21.57 6.07 -39.18
C ASN A 228 21.80 7.48 -39.75
N GLU A 229 23.05 7.96 -39.67
CA GLU A 229 23.56 8.84 -40.72
C GLU A 229 24.80 8.14 -41.30
N ALA A 230 24.61 7.65 -42.53
CA ALA A 230 25.66 7.05 -43.32
C ALA A 230 26.63 8.15 -43.76
N GLU A 231 27.92 7.93 -43.51
CA GLU A 231 29.00 8.61 -44.20
C GLU A 231 28.86 8.35 -45.70
N GLN A 232 28.63 9.42 -46.47
CA GLN A 232 28.96 9.47 -47.89
C GLN A 232 30.10 10.47 -48.06
N GLU A 233 31.32 9.93 -48.13
CA GLU A 233 32.42 10.56 -48.85
C GLU A 233 31.99 10.78 -50.30
N PHE A 234 32.14 12.01 -50.80
CA PHE A 234 32.37 12.23 -52.21
C PHE A 234 33.49 13.26 -52.40
N ILE A 235 34.36 12.87 -53.33
CA ILE A 235 35.55 13.51 -53.90
C ILE A 235 35.25 14.91 -54.44
#